data_AF-F0UBG7-F1
#
_entry.id   AF-F0UBG7-F1
#
_cell.length_a   1.000
_cell.length_b   1.000
_cell.length_c   1.000
_cell.angle_alpha   90.00
_cell.angle_beta   90.00
_cell.angle_gamma   90.00
#
_symmetry.space_group_name_H-M   'P 1'
#
loop_
_entity.id
_entity.type
_entity.pdbx_description
1 polymer ?
#
loop_
_entity_poly.entity_id
_entity_poly.type
_entity_poly.pdbx_seq_one_letter_code
_entity_poly.pdbx_strand_id
1 'polypeptide(L)'
;MVASTDLTKHLALIECDGEFGATNGEENVARLEALRTTPLFSSGIHTAMNVQYQEDILPQYALMGMRTTSYDRAEEGDTPETHARRSTNLVYANINAPWSTFICGSQGSGKSHTLSCMLENALLHPSETGTLSSPLTGLVLHYDKFTAVNTGQLCEAAYLSSKLPVRVLVAPSNFGHMEKLYANIPGLPDGTPMPKVSRLYFREDQLTLGMMKDLMAVNDEATTPLYMEIVTKVLRDMAEESPGRRGTNFKEFKQRLEQQGLNKGQLGPLNMRLDLLESFLEQTYRKPARGLAVGKGKKGENIWNFQPGSLTIVDLSCPFVEENDACSLFNICLSIFMERRNEGGRVVALDEAHKFLTTNSREGGNLTGTLLSLIRQQRHLATRVIIATQEPTLSPNLLDLCNVTIVHRFTSPAWFTTLRAHLAGAANDDSKRKYGSDNLFSRIVALKTGEALVFCPSAILDIVSDEGSEEGTSQVGESELHGVSALKALMVRELGPRYVRVRIRKRVTTDGGRSILAENSL
;
A
#
# COMPACT_ATOMS: atom_id res chain seq x y z
N MET A 1 18.73 16.72 -50.73
CA MET A 1 18.44 17.71 -49.66
C MET A 1 17.12 17.49 -48.91
N VAL A 2 16.17 16.67 -49.39
CA VAL A 2 14.88 16.45 -48.70
C VAL A 2 14.98 15.55 -47.44
N ALA A 3 15.93 14.61 -47.40
CA ALA A 3 16.11 13.72 -46.23
C ALA A 3 16.59 14.42 -44.94
N SER A 4 17.18 15.62 -45.04
CA SER A 4 17.69 16.37 -43.89
C SER A 4 16.58 17.12 -43.15
N THR A 5 15.56 17.60 -43.87
CA THR A 5 14.45 18.35 -43.25
C THR A 5 13.51 17.45 -42.47
N ASP A 6 13.29 16.22 -42.93
CA ASP A 6 12.46 15.26 -42.21
C ASP A 6 13.18 14.71 -40.98
N LEU A 7 14.50 14.49 -41.05
CA LEU A 7 15.31 14.12 -39.90
C LEU A 7 15.26 15.21 -38.81
N THR A 8 15.43 16.48 -39.15
CA THR A 8 15.33 17.58 -38.17
C THR A 8 13.92 17.70 -37.58
N LYS A 9 12.87 17.51 -38.38
CA LYS A 9 11.48 17.47 -37.87
C LYS A 9 11.25 16.28 -36.96
N HIS A 10 11.75 15.09 -37.30
CA HIS A 10 11.63 13.90 -36.47
C HIS A 10 12.44 14.02 -35.17
N LEU A 11 13.64 14.61 -35.23
CA LEU A 11 14.44 14.90 -34.03
C LEU A 11 13.78 15.95 -33.15
N ALA A 12 13.08 16.94 -33.72
CA ALA A 12 12.29 17.90 -32.94
C ALA A 12 11.05 17.28 -32.26
N LEU A 13 10.58 16.11 -32.72
CA LEU A 13 9.52 15.34 -32.05
C LEU A 13 10.05 14.47 -30.90
N ILE A 14 11.36 14.33 -30.75
CA ILE A 14 12.00 13.61 -29.65
C ILE A 14 12.41 14.65 -28.61
N GLU A 15 11.73 14.68 -27.47
CA GLU A 15 12.15 15.47 -26.31
C GLU A 15 13.52 14.96 -25.83
N CYS A 16 14.60 15.58 -26.28
CA CYS A 16 15.97 15.12 -26.02
C CYS A 16 16.50 15.62 -24.68
N ASP A 17 17.01 14.69 -23.86
CA ASP A 17 17.84 15.00 -22.69
C ASP A 17 19.22 15.48 -23.16
N GLY A 18 19.35 16.78 -23.42
CA GLY A 18 20.61 17.52 -23.36
C GLY A 18 21.67 17.34 -24.47
N GLU A 19 21.67 16.28 -25.28
CA GLU A 19 22.82 16.03 -26.20
C GLU A 19 22.74 16.70 -27.58
N PHE A 20 21.58 17.21 -28.01
CA PHE A 20 21.45 17.97 -29.25
C PHE A 20 20.65 19.23 -28.97
N GLY A 21 21.36 20.35 -28.80
CA GLY A 21 20.83 21.65 -28.41
C GLY A 21 19.46 21.98 -29.01
N ALA A 22 18.41 21.70 -28.24
CA ALA A 22 17.08 22.23 -28.49
C ALA A 22 17.04 23.62 -27.87
N THR A 23 17.46 24.62 -28.65
CA THR A 23 17.09 26.01 -28.40
C THR A 23 15.60 26.13 -28.68
N ASN A 24 14.75 26.00 -27.65
CA ASN A 24 13.48 26.71 -27.50
C ASN A 24 12.87 26.34 -26.14
N GLY A 25 12.43 27.36 -25.40
CA GLY A 25 11.93 27.26 -24.03
C GLY A 25 10.57 26.59 -23.86
N GLU A 26 10.36 25.44 -24.51
CA GLU A 26 9.26 24.53 -24.19
C GLU A 26 9.76 23.52 -23.15
N GLU A 27 9.22 23.59 -21.94
CA GLU A 27 9.54 22.67 -20.86
C GLU A 27 9.22 21.23 -21.28
N ASN A 28 10.19 20.32 -21.13
CA ASN A 28 10.03 18.89 -21.43
C ASN A 28 8.88 18.31 -20.58
N VAL A 29 7.73 18.08 -21.21
CA VAL A 29 6.48 17.73 -20.53
C VAL A 29 6.59 16.37 -19.87
N ALA A 30 7.27 15.41 -20.52
CA ALA A 30 7.51 14.08 -19.97
C ALA A 30 8.37 14.15 -18.71
N ARG A 31 9.41 14.98 -18.71
CA ARG A 31 10.27 15.19 -17.54
C ARG A 31 9.50 15.81 -16.38
N LEU A 32 8.67 16.81 -16.64
CA LEU A 32 7.84 17.43 -15.61
C LEU A 32 6.82 16.43 -15.02
N GLU A 33 6.24 15.57 -15.85
CA GLU A 33 5.36 14.48 -15.40
C GLU A 33 6.10 13.46 -14.53
N ALA A 34 7.34 13.09 -14.88
CA ALA A 34 8.18 12.22 -14.07
C ALA A 34 8.46 12.84 -12.68
N LEU A 35 8.74 14.14 -12.62
CA LEU A 35 8.90 14.87 -11.35
C LEU A 35 7.62 14.86 -10.52
N ARG A 36 6.45 15.16 -11.14
CA ARG A 36 5.14 15.15 -10.47
C ARG A 36 4.75 13.78 -9.92
N THR A 37 5.25 12.71 -10.56
CA THR A 37 4.89 11.32 -10.23
C THR A 37 5.95 10.58 -9.41
N THR A 38 7.07 11.22 -9.05
CA THR A 38 8.11 10.58 -8.23
C THR A 38 7.56 10.13 -6.88
N PRO A 39 7.75 8.86 -6.45
CA PRO A 39 7.23 8.37 -5.18
C PRO A 39 7.88 9.01 -3.96
N LEU A 40 9.20 9.22 -4.03
CA LEU A 40 10.02 9.71 -2.93
C LEU A 40 10.94 10.83 -3.41
N PHE A 41 11.05 11.89 -2.63
CA PHE A 41 11.94 12.99 -2.93
C PHE A 41 12.59 13.58 -1.68
N SER A 42 13.72 14.26 -1.84
CA SER A 42 14.40 14.93 -0.72
C SER A 42 13.88 16.36 -0.50
N SER A 43 14.00 16.83 0.74
CA SER A 43 13.84 18.24 1.14
C SER A 43 14.65 19.22 0.28
N GLY A 44 15.89 18.86 -0.06
CA GLY A 44 16.72 19.68 -0.95
C GLY A 44 16.10 19.83 -2.34
N ILE A 45 15.59 18.72 -2.89
CA ILE A 45 14.89 18.69 -4.17
C ILE A 45 13.62 19.53 -4.14
N HIS A 46 12.78 19.34 -3.12
CA HIS A 46 11.55 20.12 -2.96
C HIS A 46 11.83 21.63 -2.91
N THR A 47 12.88 22.04 -2.19
CA THR A 47 13.28 23.44 -2.10
C THR A 47 13.75 23.97 -3.46
N ALA A 48 14.59 23.21 -4.17
CA ALA A 48 15.07 23.59 -5.49
C ALA A 48 13.94 23.70 -6.52
N MET A 49 13.00 22.75 -6.53
CA MET A 49 11.85 22.75 -7.44
C MET A 49 10.95 23.97 -7.23
N ASN A 50 10.64 24.32 -5.99
CA ASN A 50 9.82 25.49 -5.69
C ASN A 50 10.47 26.82 -6.13
N VAL A 51 11.81 26.87 -6.12
CA VAL A 51 12.54 28.04 -6.63
C VAL A 51 12.58 28.06 -8.16
N GLN A 52 12.76 26.90 -8.79
CA GLN A 52 12.94 26.79 -10.24
C GLN A 52 11.63 27.02 -11.03
N TYR A 53 10.53 26.38 -10.62
CA TYR A 53 9.31 26.33 -11.41
C TYR A 53 8.25 27.34 -10.97
N GLN A 54 8.37 27.94 -9.79
CA GLN A 54 7.39 28.87 -9.19
C GLN A 54 5.96 28.31 -9.07
N GLU A 55 5.74 27.04 -9.41
CA GLU A 55 4.53 26.26 -9.21
C GLU A 55 4.78 25.11 -8.22
N ASP A 56 3.74 24.71 -7.49
CA ASP A 56 3.82 23.59 -6.56
C ASP A 56 3.67 22.26 -7.32
N ILE A 57 4.81 21.73 -7.79
CA ILE A 57 4.90 20.46 -8.53
C ILE A 57 4.52 19.27 -7.64
N LEU A 58 4.72 19.38 -6.32
CA LEU A 58 4.52 18.32 -5.34
C LEU A 58 3.58 18.80 -4.23
N PRO A 59 2.30 19.07 -4.56
CA PRO A 59 1.40 19.83 -3.68
C PRO A 59 0.96 19.07 -2.43
N GLN A 60 1.19 17.75 -2.39
CA GLN A 60 0.87 16.92 -1.24
C GLN A 60 2.01 15.94 -0.98
N TYR A 61 2.58 16.05 0.21
CA TYR A 61 3.72 15.24 0.62
C TYR A 61 3.80 15.15 2.13
N ALA A 62 4.49 14.12 2.61
CA ALA A 62 4.65 13.92 4.03
C ALA A 62 5.96 13.19 4.34
N LEU A 63 6.57 13.55 5.47
CA LEU A 63 7.88 13.06 5.89
C LEU A 63 7.82 11.55 6.10
N MET A 64 8.69 10.80 5.43
CA MET A 64 8.86 9.37 5.65
C MET A 64 10.00 9.11 6.65
N GLY A 65 11.07 9.90 6.57
CA GLY A 65 12.23 9.72 7.42
C GLY A 65 13.40 10.59 6.98
N MET A 66 14.60 10.19 7.40
CA MET A 66 15.84 10.88 7.06
C MET A 66 16.82 9.90 6.42
N ARG A 67 17.34 10.26 5.25
CA ARG A 67 18.44 9.55 4.59
C ARG A 67 19.72 9.73 5.39
N THR A 68 20.33 8.64 5.82
CA THR A 68 21.62 8.66 6.52
C THR A 68 22.78 8.32 5.59
N THR A 69 22.53 7.47 4.58
CA THR A 69 23.58 6.98 3.69
C THR A 69 22.98 6.68 2.31
N SER A 70 23.70 7.04 1.25
CA SER A 70 23.42 6.60 -0.11
C SER A 70 24.46 5.58 -0.52
N TYR A 71 24.05 4.50 -1.18
CA TYR A 71 24.97 3.48 -1.68
C TYR A 71 25.04 3.55 -3.20
N ASP A 72 26.23 3.86 -3.72
CA ASP A 72 26.55 3.99 -5.14
C ASP A 72 27.88 3.27 -5.45
N ARG A 73 28.16 2.99 -6.73
CA ARG A 73 29.40 2.31 -7.16
C ARG A 73 30.69 3.12 -6.93
N ALA A 74 30.60 4.45 -6.74
CA ALA A 74 31.74 5.34 -6.97
C ALA A 74 32.24 6.19 -5.78
N GLU A 75 31.53 6.30 -4.65
CA GLU A 75 31.98 7.20 -3.57
C GLU A 75 31.85 6.54 -2.19
N GLU A 76 32.93 5.89 -1.75
CA GLU A 76 33.15 5.55 -0.35
C GLU A 76 33.82 6.75 0.34
N GLY A 77 33.01 7.57 1.01
CA GLY A 77 33.50 8.70 1.79
C GLY A 77 32.53 9.04 2.90
N ASP A 78 32.72 8.44 4.08
CA ASP A 78 31.94 8.72 5.29
C ASP A 78 32.36 10.11 5.82
N THR A 79 31.79 11.17 5.24
CA THR A 79 32.04 12.54 5.68
C THR A 79 31.06 12.92 6.78
N PRO A 80 31.52 13.51 7.90
CA PRO A 80 30.66 13.81 9.04
C PRO A 80 29.46 14.68 8.64
N GLU A 81 28.26 14.25 9.03
CA GLU A 81 27.00 14.94 8.71
C GLU A 81 26.93 16.32 9.36
N THR A 82 26.94 17.38 8.55
CA THR A 82 26.63 18.74 9.00
C THR A 82 25.12 18.95 9.13
N HIS A 83 24.68 19.91 9.95
CA HIS A 83 23.25 20.25 10.12
C HIS A 83 22.56 20.63 8.79
N ALA A 84 23.26 21.35 7.90
CA ALA A 84 22.75 21.69 6.57
C ALA A 84 22.51 20.45 5.70
N ARG A 85 23.38 19.43 5.77
CA ARG A 85 23.18 18.14 5.09
C ARG A 85 21.99 17.36 5.67
N ARG A 86 21.73 17.45 6.98
CA ARG A 86 20.55 16.82 7.60
C ARG A 86 19.25 17.40 7.10
N SER A 87 19.15 18.73 6.99
CA SER A 87 17.94 19.39 6.50
C SER A 87 17.65 19.13 5.03
N THR A 88 18.67 18.79 4.21
CA THR A 88 18.49 18.41 2.80
C THR A 88 18.30 16.89 2.60
N ASN A 89 18.50 16.09 3.65
CA ASN A 89 18.37 14.64 3.64
C ASN A 89 17.04 14.12 4.19
N LEU A 90 16.11 15.00 4.56
CA LEU A 90 14.74 14.57 4.86
C LEU A 90 14.11 13.99 3.59
N VAL A 91 13.57 12.78 3.71
CA VAL A 91 12.92 12.05 2.61
C VAL A 91 11.42 12.15 2.81
N TYR A 92 10.74 12.71 1.82
CA TYR A 92 9.30 12.85 1.75
C TYR A 92 8.71 11.82 0.81
N ALA A 93 7.52 11.33 1.16
CA ALA A 93 6.67 10.57 0.26
C ALA A 93 5.69 11.51 -0.44
N ASN A 94 5.57 11.36 -1.76
CA ASN A 94 4.61 12.09 -2.57
C ASN A 94 3.21 11.52 -2.36
N ILE A 95 2.33 12.25 -1.67
CA ILE A 95 0.96 11.78 -1.39
C ILE A 95 -0.01 12.19 -2.50
N ASN A 96 0.45 13.00 -3.46
CA ASN A 96 -0.35 13.44 -4.60
C ASN A 96 -0.42 12.38 -5.72
N ALA A 97 0.72 11.77 -6.07
CA ALA A 97 0.81 10.77 -7.14
C ALA A 97 0.63 9.32 -6.62
N PRO A 98 -0.06 8.43 -7.36
CA PRO A 98 -0.21 7.02 -6.97
C PRO A 98 1.08 6.21 -7.13
N TRP A 99 1.45 5.47 -6.09
CA TRP A 99 2.55 4.52 -6.09
C TRP A 99 2.25 3.32 -5.20
N SER A 100 3.02 2.25 -5.39
CA SER A 100 2.96 1.04 -4.59
C SER A 100 4.23 0.81 -3.80
N THR A 101 4.10 0.22 -2.61
CA THR A 101 5.23 -0.09 -1.73
C THR A 101 5.17 -1.51 -1.21
N PHE A 102 6.31 -2.18 -1.25
CA PHE A 102 6.54 -3.47 -0.61
C PHE A 102 7.46 -3.28 0.62
N ILE A 103 7.00 -3.69 1.80
CA ILE A 103 7.73 -3.59 3.07
C ILE A 103 8.01 -5.01 3.57
N CYS A 104 9.29 -5.33 3.79
CA CYS A 104 9.68 -6.64 4.34
C CYS A 104 10.73 -6.57 5.44
N GLY A 105 10.87 -7.65 6.22
CA GLY A 105 11.75 -7.71 7.40
C GLY A 105 11.23 -8.62 8.52
N SER A 106 12.09 -9.01 9.45
CA SER A 106 11.70 -9.89 10.57
C SER A 106 10.64 -9.25 11.48
N GLN A 107 9.95 -10.04 12.29
CA GLN A 107 9.13 -9.51 13.37
C GLN A 107 9.95 -8.55 14.26
N GLY A 108 9.33 -7.44 14.70
CA GLY A 108 9.99 -6.44 15.55
C GLY A 108 11.06 -5.57 14.86
N SER A 109 11.27 -5.70 13.56
CA SER A 109 12.27 -4.90 12.83
C SER A 109 11.84 -3.45 12.53
N GLY A 110 10.53 -3.16 12.57
CA GLY A 110 9.97 -1.84 12.28
C GLY A 110 8.99 -1.77 11.11
N LYS A 111 8.62 -2.92 10.50
CA LYS A 111 7.69 -2.97 9.36
C LYS A 111 6.35 -2.28 9.60
N SER A 112 5.60 -2.73 10.60
CA SER A 112 4.25 -2.24 10.93
C SER A 112 4.28 -0.79 11.41
N HIS A 113 5.39 -0.37 12.02
CA HIS A 113 5.69 1.03 12.30
C HIS A 113 5.84 1.86 11.00
N THR A 114 6.62 1.39 10.01
CA THR A 114 6.71 2.04 8.69
C THR A 114 5.37 2.09 7.98
N LEU A 115 4.61 0.98 7.97
CA LEU A 115 3.26 0.94 7.42
C LEU A 115 2.37 2.02 8.05
N SER A 116 2.38 2.10 9.38
CA SER A 116 1.60 3.11 10.13
C SER A 116 2.05 4.53 9.82
N CYS A 117 3.36 4.81 9.74
CA CYS A 117 3.86 6.13 9.33
C CYS A 117 3.41 6.51 7.91
N MET A 118 3.36 5.55 6.98
CA MET A 118 2.86 5.78 5.62
C MET A 118 1.35 6.00 5.59
N LEU A 119 0.59 5.32 6.44
CA LEU A 119 -0.85 5.56 6.62
C LEU A 119 -1.12 6.93 7.26
N GLU A 120 -0.36 7.34 8.27
CA GLU A 120 -0.42 8.70 8.84
C GLU A 120 -0.21 9.76 7.76
N ASN A 121 0.83 9.57 6.93
CA ASN A 121 1.16 10.47 5.83
C ASN A 121 0.01 10.62 4.82
N ALA A 122 -0.79 9.57 4.63
CA ALA A 122 -1.89 9.53 3.68
C ALA A 122 -3.23 10.03 4.25
N LEU A 123 -3.45 9.89 5.56
CA LEU A 123 -4.78 10.00 6.17
C LEU A 123 -4.89 11.11 7.22
N LEU A 124 -3.80 11.46 7.92
CA LEU A 124 -3.86 12.37 9.06
C LEU A 124 -4.02 13.82 8.60
N HIS A 125 -5.16 14.42 8.92
CA HIS A 125 -5.46 15.82 8.62
C HIS A 125 -5.94 16.58 9.87
N PRO A 126 -5.38 17.76 10.20
CA PRO A 126 -4.27 18.42 9.52
C PRO A 126 -2.95 17.64 9.69
N SER A 127 -2.09 17.69 8.66
CA SER A 127 -0.82 16.96 8.68
C SER A 127 0.23 17.65 9.55
N GLU A 128 0.91 16.89 10.40
CA GLU A 128 2.07 17.35 11.18
C GLU A 128 3.41 17.03 10.48
N THR A 129 3.36 16.30 9.35
CA THR A 129 4.56 15.74 8.69
C THR A 129 4.81 16.32 7.30
N GLY A 130 3.95 17.23 6.83
CA GLY A 130 4.07 17.89 5.53
C GLY A 130 2.75 18.55 5.13
N THR A 131 2.47 18.59 3.84
CA THR A 131 1.27 19.20 3.27
C THR A 131 0.32 18.11 2.78
N LEU A 132 -0.92 18.10 3.27
CA LEU A 132 -1.96 17.16 2.85
C LEU A 132 -3.27 17.92 2.68
N SER A 133 -3.54 18.44 1.49
CA SER A 133 -4.75 19.23 1.20
C SER A 133 -5.98 18.35 0.95
N SER A 134 -5.78 17.14 0.44
CA SER A 134 -6.81 16.17 0.08
C SER A 134 -6.47 14.81 0.72
N PRO A 135 -6.81 14.60 2.00
CA PRO A 135 -6.51 13.36 2.69
C PRO A 135 -7.16 12.17 1.98
N LEU A 136 -6.42 11.07 1.86
CA LEU A 136 -6.90 9.85 1.22
C LEU A 136 -7.92 9.13 2.11
N THR A 137 -8.58 8.13 1.55
CA THR A 137 -9.32 7.15 2.35
C THR A 137 -8.57 5.84 2.44
N GLY A 138 -8.48 5.26 3.64
CA GLY A 138 -7.67 4.09 3.93
C GLY A 138 -8.49 2.80 4.10
N LEU A 139 -7.98 1.71 3.54
CA LEU A 139 -8.40 0.34 3.82
C LEU A 139 -7.18 -0.48 4.27
N VAL A 140 -7.23 -1.09 5.44
CA VAL A 140 -6.22 -2.09 5.89
C VAL A 140 -6.88 -3.46 5.93
N LEU A 141 -6.21 -4.46 5.35
CA LEU A 141 -6.60 -5.87 5.44
C LEU A 141 -5.65 -6.55 6.43
N HIS A 142 -6.22 -7.17 7.46
CA HIS A 142 -5.48 -7.84 8.52
C HIS A 142 -6.11 -9.19 8.86
N TYR A 143 -5.28 -10.22 8.96
CA TYR A 143 -5.68 -11.56 9.36
C TYR A 143 -4.59 -12.19 10.20
N ASP A 144 -4.98 -12.77 11.33
CA ASP A 144 -4.14 -13.62 12.14
C ASP A 144 -4.80 -14.96 12.43
N LYS A 145 -3.97 -16.02 12.51
CA LYS A 145 -4.42 -17.34 12.92
C LYS A 145 -4.74 -17.29 14.41
N PHE A 146 -5.99 -17.54 14.74
CA PHE A 146 -6.45 -17.53 16.11
C PHE A 146 -5.74 -18.61 16.93
N THR A 147 -4.94 -18.21 17.92
CA THR A 147 -4.20 -19.14 18.79
C THR A 147 -4.89 -19.35 20.15
N ALA A 148 -5.47 -18.31 20.75
CA ALA A 148 -6.33 -18.41 21.94
C ALA A 148 -7.19 -17.15 22.13
N VAL A 149 -8.28 -17.29 22.92
CA VAL A 149 -9.24 -16.22 23.23
C VAL A 149 -8.61 -15.03 23.97
N ASN A 150 -7.48 -15.22 24.64
CA ASN A 150 -6.83 -14.15 25.41
C ASN A 150 -5.50 -13.67 24.78
N THR A 151 -5.11 -14.19 23.62
CA THR A 151 -3.83 -13.88 22.95
C THR A 151 -4.02 -13.30 21.54
N GLY A 152 -5.24 -12.88 21.19
CA GLY A 152 -5.52 -12.25 19.90
C GLY A 152 -4.62 -11.05 19.66
N GLN A 153 -3.90 -11.04 18.54
CA GLN A 153 -3.08 -9.90 18.15
C GLN A 153 -3.98 -8.80 17.59
N LEU A 154 -3.77 -7.57 18.05
CA LEU A 154 -4.39 -6.37 17.50
C LEU A 154 -3.70 -5.99 16.19
N CYS A 155 -4.46 -5.50 15.21
CA CYS A 155 -3.87 -4.80 14.08
C CYS A 155 -3.21 -3.51 14.59
N GLU A 156 -1.90 -3.35 14.40
CA GLU A 156 -1.14 -2.19 14.89
C GLU A 156 -1.64 -0.85 14.28
N ALA A 157 -2.22 -0.90 13.08
CA ALA A 157 -2.83 0.27 12.45
C ALA A 157 -4.02 0.83 13.26
N ALA A 158 -4.62 0.05 14.18
CA ALA A 158 -5.71 0.55 15.02
C ALA A 158 -5.27 1.65 15.99
N TYR A 159 -3.99 1.75 16.34
CA TYR A 159 -3.45 2.82 17.15
C TYR A 159 -3.52 4.21 16.48
N LEU A 160 -3.75 4.25 15.17
CA LEU A 160 -4.02 5.50 14.44
C LEU A 160 -5.28 6.21 14.97
N SER A 161 -6.18 5.47 15.63
CA SER A 161 -7.39 5.98 16.30
C SER A 161 -7.13 7.15 17.27
N SER A 162 -5.91 7.22 17.82
CA SER A 162 -5.49 8.32 18.70
C SER A 162 -5.57 9.71 18.06
N LYS A 163 -5.49 9.84 16.72
CA LYS A 163 -5.64 11.15 16.03
C LYS A 163 -6.51 11.13 14.76
N LEU A 164 -6.98 9.97 14.29
CA LEU A 164 -7.87 9.89 13.12
C LEU A 164 -9.02 8.91 13.31
N PRO A 165 -10.17 9.08 12.61
CA PRO A 165 -11.29 8.15 12.71
C PRO A 165 -10.91 6.77 12.18
N VAL A 166 -10.90 5.76 13.06
CA VAL A 166 -10.67 4.35 12.69
C VAL A 166 -11.93 3.54 12.90
N ARG A 167 -12.31 2.75 11.90
CA ARG A 167 -13.35 1.73 11.97
C ARG A 167 -12.73 0.34 11.80
N VAL A 168 -13.09 -0.61 12.66
CA VAL A 168 -12.67 -2.01 12.51
C VAL A 168 -13.89 -2.86 12.16
N LEU A 169 -13.88 -3.44 10.97
CA LEU A 169 -14.86 -4.40 10.51
C LEU A 169 -14.37 -5.81 10.86
N VAL A 170 -15.18 -6.55 11.62
CA VAL A 170 -14.81 -7.87 12.12
C VAL A 170 -15.83 -8.92 11.73
N ALA A 171 -15.40 -10.18 11.66
CA ALA A 171 -16.30 -11.30 11.41
C ALA A 171 -17.48 -11.30 12.40
N PRO A 172 -18.74 -11.43 11.95
CA PRO A 172 -19.90 -11.42 12.83
C PRO A 172 -19.86 -12.47 13.95
N SER A 173 -19.22 -13.61 13.69
CA SER A 173 -19.03 -14.71 14.65
C SER A 173 -18.08 -14.38 15.81
N ASN A 174 -17.13 -13.45 15.62
CA ASN A 174 -16.14 -13.07 16.65
C ASN A 174 -16.31 -11.64 17.18
N PHE A 175 -17.41 -10.95 16.82
CA PHE A 175 -17.62 -9.54 17.13
C PHE A 175 -17.46 -9.19 18.62
N GLY A 176 -18.08 -9.95 19.52
CA GLY A 176 -18.08 -9.61 20.95
C GLY A 176 -16.70 -9.73 21.62
N HIS A 177 -15.82 -10.58 21.08
CA HIS A 177 -14.44 -10.67 21.53
C HIS A 177 -13.62 -9.51 20.97
N MET A 178 -13.71 -9.27 19.66
CA MET A 178 -12.96 -8.20 18.99
C MET A 178 -13.37 -6.80 19.48
N GLU A 179 -14.65 -6.59 19.79
CA GLU A 179 -15.14 -5.33 20.38
C GLU A 179 -14.45 -5.06 21.73
N LYS A 180 -14.32 -6.08 22.58
CA LYS A 180 -13.60 -5.96 23.86
C LYS A 180 -12.11 -5.75 23.66
N LEU A 181 -11.52 -6.44 22.69
CA LEU A 181 -10.08 -6.35 22.40
C LEU A 181 -9.70 -4.93 21.93
N TYR A 182 -10.43 -4.39 20.95
CA TYR A 182 -10.20 -3.05 20.40
C TYR A 182 -10.70 -1.91 21.30
N ALA A 183 -11.61 -2.18 22.25
CA ALA A 183 -11.99 -1.20 23.28
C ALA A 183 -10.91 -1.03 24.37
N ASN A 184 -10.00 -2.00 24.50
CA ASN A 184 -8.97 -2.04 25.54
C ASN A 184 -7.57 -2.11 24.94
N ILE A 185 -7.29 -1.25 23.95
CA ILE A 185 -5.97 -1.21 23.29
C ILE A 185 -4.92 -0.74 24.32
N PRO A 186 -3.90 -1.56 24.63
CA PRO A 186 -2.88 -1.20 25.61
C PRO A 186 -2.07 0.04 25.20
N GLY A 187 -1.76 0.92 26.15
CA GLY A 187 -0.88 2.06 25.90
C GLY A 187 -1.51 3.26 25.17
N LEU A 188 -2.80 3.21 24.83
CA LEU A 188 -3.54 4.40 24.42
C LEU A 188 -3.76 5.33 25.64
N PRO A 189 -3.43 6.64 25.54
CA PRO A 189 -3.70 7.59 26.61
C PRO A 189 -5.19 7.72 26.93
N ASP A 190 -5.50 7.97 28.20
CA ASP A 190 -6.87 8.22 28.64
C ASP A 190 -7.51 9.39 27.88
N GLY A 191 -8.76 9.21 27.45
CA GLY A 191 -9.50 10.22 26.70
C GLY A 191 -9.19 10.28 25.20
N THR A 192 -8.32 9.41 24.68
CA THR A 192 -8.14 9.29 23.22
C THR A 192 -9.35 8.61 22.55
N PRO A 193 -9.68 9.00 21.30
CA PRO A 193 -10.73 8.31 20.55
C PRO A 193 -10.37 6.84 20.32
N MET A 194 -11.29 5.94 20.69
CA MET A 194 -11.15 4.51 20.42
C MET A 194 -11.64 4.17 19.02
N PRO A 195 -11.10 3.12 18.37
CA PRO A 195 -11.61 2.68 17.08
C PRO A 195 -13.04 2.15 17.22
N LYS A 196 -13.87 2.44 16.22
CA LYS A 196 -15.24 1.95 16.17
C LYS A 196 -15.30 0.55 15.60
N VAL A 197 -15.64 -0.44 16.42
CA VAL A 197 -15.83 -1.83 15.96
C VAL A 197 -17.22 -2.02 15.38
N SER A 198 -17.32 -2.72 14.26
CA SER A 198 -18.60 -3.04 13.59
C SER A 198 -18.55 -4.42 12.97
N ARG A 199 -19.70 -5.08 12.88
CA ARG A 199 -19.83 -6.37 12.19
C ARG A 199 -19.66 -6.18 10.70
N LEU A 200 -18.86 -7.01 10.06
CA LEU A 200 -18.74 -7.06 8.61
C LEU A 200 -20.01 -7.70 8.03
N TYR A 201 -20.88 -6.87 7.46
CA TYR A 201 -22.04 -7.32 6.71
C TYR A 201 -22.05 -6.72 5.30
N PHE A 202 -22.25 -7.57 4.29
CA PHE A 202 -22.49 -7.14 2.92
C PHE A 202 -23.98 -6.90 2.70
N ARG A 203 -24.29 -5.87 1.92
CA ARG A 203 -25.65 -5.60 1.48
C ARG A 203 -25.89 -6.29 0.14
N GLU A 204 -27.14 -6.72 -0.10
CA GLU A 204 -27.50 -7.37 -1.36
C GLU A 204 -27.23 -6.47 -2.59
N ASP A 205 -27.36 -5.15 -2.46
CA ASP A 205 -27.07 -4.20 -3.53
C ASP A 205 -25.57 -4.07 -3.86
N GLN A 206 -24.69 -4.63 -3.03
CA GLN A 206 -23.25 -4.69 -3.25
C GLN A 206 -22.79 -6.03 -3.83
N LEU A 207 -23.62 -7.09 -3.76
CA LEU A 207 -23.25 -8.43 -4.24
C LEU A 207 -23.22 -8.49 -5.77
N THR A 208 -22.08 -8.19 -6.36
CA THR A 208 -21.86 -8.33 -7.81
C THR A 208 -21.70 -9.80 -8.22
N LEU A 209 -21.91 -10.09 -9.51
CA LEU A 209 -21.64 -11.43 -10.06
C LEU A 209 -20.22 -11.91 -9.77
N GLY A 210 -19.23 -11.01 -9.86
CA GLY A 210 -17.83 -11.33 -9.57
C GLY A 210 -17.66 -11.78 -8.11
N MET A 211 -18.20 -11.00 -7.17
CA MET A 211 -18.14 -11.34 -5.74
C MET A 211 -18.84 -12.66 -5.42
N MET A 212 -20.01 -12.91 -6.02
CA MET A 212 -20.73 -14.17 -5.87
C MET A 212 -19.92 -15.34 -6.44
N LYS A 213 -19.31 -15.18 -7.61
CA LYS A 213 -18.48 -16.21 -8.25
C LYS A 213 -17.23 -16.51 -7.43
N ASP A 214 -16.58 -15.49 -6.90
CA ASP A 214 -15.37 -15.63 -6.08
C ASP A 214 -15.67 -16.38 -4.79
N LEU A 215 -16.81 -16.09 -4.15
CA LEU A 215 -17.18 -16.75 -2.89
C LEU A 215 -17.74 -18.17 -3.09
N MET A 216 -18.38 -18.45 -4.23
CA MET A 216 -18.90 -19.79 -4.54
C MET A 216 -17.83 -20.74 -5.09
N ALA A 217 -16.69 -20.21 -5.54
CA ALA A 217 -15.57 -21.02 -6.00
C ALA A 217 -14.99 -21.84 -4.83
N VAL A 218 -15.03 -23.17 -4.97
CA VAL A 218 -14.26 -24.11 -4.14
C VAL A 218 -13.16 -24.67 -5.04
N ASN A 219 -11.92 -24.73 -4.54
CA ASN A 219 -10.90 -25.77 -4.80
C ASN A 219 -9.47 -25.20 -4.68
N ASP A 220 -8.61 -25.95 -4.00
CA ASP A 220 -7.14 -25.86 -4.07
C ASP A 220 -6.55 -26.48 -5.36
N GLU A 221 -7.40 -27.10 -6.20
CA GLU A 221 -7.00 -27.72 -7.47
C GLU A 221 -7.41 -26.92 -8.72
N ALA A 222 -6.65 -27.12 -9.80
CA ALA A 222 -6.78 -26.43 -11.09
C ALA A 222 -8.11 -26.65 -11.84
N THR A 223 -9.02 -27.49 -11.34
CA THR A 223 -10.31 -27.76 -11.99
C THR A 223 -11.46 -27.02 -11.31
N THR A 224 -12.22 -26.27 -12.11
CA THR A 224 -13.42 -25.57 -11.65
C THR A 224 -14.51 -26.60 -11.32
N PRO A 225 -15.13 -26.55 -10.12
CA PRO A 225 -16.21 -27.46 -9.78
C PRO A 225 -17.37 -27.39 -10.78
N LEU A 226 -17.94 -28.54 -11.14
CA LEU A 226 -19.02 -28.62 -12.12
C LEU A 226 -20.25 -27.76 -11.74
N TYR A 227 -20.50 -27.54 -10.44
CA TYR A 227 -21.61 -26.70 -10.00
C TYR A 227 -21.39 -25.21 -10.31
N MET A 228 -20.16 -24.76 -10.57
CA MET A 228 -19.86 -23.35 -10.86
C MET A 228 -20.40 -22.89 -12.21
N GLU A 229 -20.52 -23.79 -13.19
CA GLU A 229 -21.19 -23.49 -14.46
C GLU A 229 -22.66 -23.16 -14.23
N ILE A 230 -23.32 -23.94 -13.36
CA ILE A 230 -24.72 -23.74 -12.96
C ILE A 230 -24.87 -22.44 -12.18
N VAL A 231 -24.01 -22.18 -11.20
CA VAL A 231 -23.97 -20.90 -10.46
C VAL A 231 -23.82 -19.72 -11.42
N THR A 232 -22.86 -19.79 -12.35
CA THR A 232 -22.61 -18.72 -13.32
C THR A 232 -23.79 -18.51 -14.25
N LYS A 233 -24.45 -19.59 -14.69
CA LYS A 233 -25.66 -19.52 -15.50
C LYS A 233 -26.79 -18.82 -14.75
N VAL A 234 -27.11 -19.28 -13.53
CA VAL A 234 -28.17 -18.68 -12.71
C VAL A 234 -27.92 -17.19 -12.46
N LEU A 235 -26.68 -16.83 -12.12
CA LEU A 235 -26.29 -15.44 -11.91
C LEU A 235 -26.43 -14.59 -13.17
N ARG A 236 -26.11 -15.14 -14.35
CA ARG A 236 -26.27 -14.47 -15.64
C ARG A 236 -27.74 -14.24 -15.97
N ASP A 237 -28.57 -15.28 -15.85
CA ASP A 237 -30.01 -15.19 -16.11
C ASP A 237 -30.66 -14.12 -15.20
N MET A 238 -30.29 -14.09 -13.91
CA MET A 238 -30.74 -13.05 -12.98
C MET A 238 -30.32 -11.63 -13.39
N ALA A 239 -29.11 -11.47 -13.93
CA ALA A 239 -28.61 -10.17 -14.40
C ALA A 239 -29.32 -9.70 -15.68
N GLU A 240 -29.61 -10.62 -16.60
CA GLU A 240 -30.34 -10.34 -17.84
C GLU A 240 -31.79 -9.94 -17.57
N GLU A 241 -32.44 -10.57 -16.60
CA GLU A 241 -33.84 -10.31 -16.22
C GLU A 241 -34.03 -9.03 -15.37
N SER A 242 -32.97 -8.52 -14.75
CA SER A 242 -33.01 -7.31 -13.90
C SER A 242 -32.08 -6.20 -14.40
N PRO A 243 -32.27 -5.71 -15.64
CA PRO A 243 -31.41 -4.67 -16.20
C PRO A 243 -31.47 -3.40 -15.35
N GLY A 244 -30.32 -2.95 -14.86
CA GLY A 244 -30.19 -1.73 -14.04
C GLY A 244 -30.39 -1.93 -12.54
N ARG A 245 -30.73 -3.13 -12.05
CA ARG A 245 -30.71 -3.43 -10.62
C ARG A 245 -29.25 -3.62 -10.17
N ARG A 246 -28.85 -2.90 -9.12
CA ARG A 246 -27.53 -3.09 -8.50
C ARG A 246 -27.55 -4.30 -7.55
N GLY A 247 -26.55 -5.15 -7.65
CA GLY A 247 -26.35 -6.30 -6.77
C GLY A 247 -27.25 -7.50 -7.06
N THR A 248 -27.26 -8.48 -6.15
CA THR A 248 -27.92 -9.78 -6.33
C THR A 248 -28.86 -10.06 -5.16
N ASN A 249 -30.11 -10.41 -5.47
CA ASN A 249 -31.09 -10.88 -4.47
C ASN A 249 -30.71 -12.29 -4.02
N PHE A 250 -30.19 -12.42 -2.80
CA PHE A 250 -29.61 -13.68 -2.35
C PHE A 250 -30.68 -14.76 -2.17
N LYS A 251 -31.87 -14.38 -1.68
CA LYS A 251 -32.99 -15.30 -1.51
C LYS A 251 -33.45 -15.90 -2.83
N GLU A 252 -33.58 -15.06 -3.85
CA GLU A 252 -33.97 -15.49 -5.20
C GLU A 252 -32.89 -16.37 -5.84
N PHE A 253 -31.62 -16.01 -5.67
CA PHE A 253 -30.50 -16.82 -6.11
C PHE A 253 -30.52 -18.24 -5.51
N LYS A 254 -30.74 -18.35 -4.19
CA LYS A 254 -30.85 -19.65 -3.49
C LYS A 254 -32.01 -20.50 -4.03
N GLN A 255 -33.18 -19.88 -4.24
CA GLN A 255 -34.35 -20.56 -4.82
C GLN A 255 -34.10 -21.09 -6.23
N ARG A 256 -33.42 -20.31 -7.08
CA ARG A 256 -33.09 -20.74 -8.45
C ARG A 256 -32.08 -21.88 -8.45
N LEU A 257 -31.11 -21.87 -7.54
CA LEU A 257 -30.13 -22.98 -7.40
C LEU A 257 -30.80 -24.29 -6.97
N GLU A 258 -31.74 -24.25 -6.03
CA GLU A 258 -32.49 -25.43 -5.57
C GLU A 258 -33.28 -26.09 -6.73
N GLN A 259 -33.70 -25.30 -7.73
CA GLN A 259 -34.43 -25.78 -8.90
C GLN A 259 -33.53 -26.44 -9.97
N GLN A 260 -32.21 -26.29 -9.92
CA GLN A 260 -31.29 -26.84 -10.93
C GLN A 260 -31.00 -28.35 -10.75
N GLY A 261 -31.53 -29.00 -9.71
CA GLY A 261 -31.40 -30.44 -9.52
C GLY A 261 -29.96 -30.93 -9.29
N LEU A 262 -29.14 -30.13 -8.59
CA LEU A 262 -27.75 -30.49 -8.25
C LEU A 262 -27.68 -31.82 -7.50
N ASN A 263 -26.68 -32.64 -7.83
CA ASN A 263 -26.49 -33.92 -7.17
C ASN A 263 -25.89 -33.74 -5.75
N LYS A 264 -26.01 -34.77 -4.90
CA LYS A 264 -25.58 -34.70 -3.48
C LYS A 264 -24.09 -34.35 -3.31
N GLY A 265 -23.24 -34.76 -4.25
CA GLY A 265 -21.80 -34.46 -4.24
C GLY A 265 -21.48 -32.99 -4.56
N GLN A 266 -22.31 -32.32 -5.35
CA GLN A 266 -22.18 -30.89 -5.66
C GLN A 266 -22.78 -29.99 -4.58
N LEU A 267 -23.88 -30.43 -3.96
CA LEU A 267 -24.61 -29.65 -2.96
C LEU A 267 -23.80 -29.41 -1.67
N GLY A 268 -22.98 -30.37 -1.24
CA GLY A 268 -22.18 -30.23 -0.01
C GLY A 268 -21.26 -29.01 -0.03
N PRO A 269 -20.27 -28.95 -0.94
CA PRO A 269 -19.34 -27.81 -1.05
C PRO A 269 -20.05 -26.48 -1.32
N LEU A 270 -21.07 -26.49 -2.19
CA LEU A 270 -21.85 -25.30 -2.49
C LEU A 270 -22.60 -24.77 -1.26
N ASN A 271 -23.24 -25.64 -0.48
CA ASN A 271 -23.95 -25.24 0.74
C ASN A 271 -23.01 -24.63 1.76
N MET A 272 -21.79 -25.16 1.92
CA MET A 272 -20.79 -24.56 2.81
C MET A 272 -20.45 -23.11 2.40
N ARG A 273 -20.32 -22.85 1.09
CA ARG A 273 -20.10 -21.48 0.58
C ARG A 273 -21.33 -20.58 0.73
N LEU A 274 -22.53 -21.11 0.49
CA LEU A 274 -23.79 -20.38 0.71
C LEU A 274 -23.96 -20.01 2.18
N ASP A 275 -23.66 -20.92 3.10
CA ASP A 275 -23.73 -20.70 4.55
C ASP A 275 -22.70 -19.64 4.98
N LEU A 276 -21.48 -19.69 4.43
CA LEU A 276 -20.47 -18.64 4.66
C LEU A 276 -21.00 -17.28 4.18
N LEU A 277 -21.52 -17.18 2.95
CA LEU A 277 -22.08 -15.93 2.42
C LEU A 277 -23.19 -15.42 3.34
N GLU A 278 -24.17 -16.27 3.64
CA GLU A 278 -25.34 -15.96 4.44
C GLU A 278 -24.95 -15.44 5.83
N SER A 279 -23.86 -15.96 6.42
CA SER A 279 -23.33 -15.49 7.71
C SER A 279 -22.80 -14.04 7.68
N PHE A 280 -22.39 -13.55 6.50
CA PHE A 280 -21.89 -12.20 6.26
C PHE A 280 -22.90 -11.30 5.52
N LEU A 281 -24.14 -11.72 5.26
CA LEU A 281 -25.17 -10.86 4.67
C LEU A 281 -25.95 -10.07 5.73
N GLU A 282 -26.26 -8.81 5.43
CA GLU A 282 -27.14 -8.01 6.27
C GLU A 282 -28.55 -8.63 6.28
N GLN A 283 -29.01 -9.05 7.45
CA GLN A 283 -30.37 -9.56 7.60
C GLN A 283 -31.37 -8.40 7.49
N THR A 284 -31.97 -8.22 6.32
CA THR A 284 -32.96 -7.18 6.02
C THR A 284 -34.27 -7.31 6.82
N TYR A 285 -34.45 -8.38 7.61
CA TYR A 285 -35.69 -8.68 8.33
C TYR A 285 -35.46 -9.12 9.78
N ARG A 286 -35.26 -8.15 10.69
CA ARG A 286 -35.78 -8.32 12.05
C ARG A 286 -37.16 -7.69 12.10
N LYS A 287 -38.22 -8.52 12.05
CA LYS A 287 -39.54 -8.10 12.53
C LYS A 287 -39.33 -7.52 13.93
N PRO A 288 -39.82 -6.30 14.25
CA PRO A 288 -39.77 -5.82 15.61
C PRO A 288 -40.44 -6.87 16.50
N ALA A 289 -39.79 -7.22 17.61
CA ALA A 289 -40.42 -8.02 18.64
C ALA A 289 -41.76 -7.35 18.97
N ARG A 290 -42.86 -8.13 18.90
CA ARG A 290 -44.21 -7.65 19.17
C ARG A 290 -44.22 -6.84 20.46
N GLY A 291 -44.53 -5.54 20.38
CA GLY A 291 -44.89 -4.72 21.54
C GLY A 291 -44.01 -3.50 21.85
N LEU A 292 -42.95 -3.21 21.11
CA LEU A 292 -42.20 -1.96 21.30
C LEU A 292 -42.54 -0.95 20.20
N ALA A 293 -42.98 0.23 20.63
CA ALA A 293 -43.35 1.36 19.79
C ALA A 293 -42.30 1.61 18.69
N VAL A 294 -42.78 2.01 17.52
CA VAL A 294 -41.96 2.43 16.37
C VAL A 294 -41.20 3.70 16.75
N GLY A 295 -40.13 3.57 17.53
CA GLY A 295 -39.05 4.54 17.52
C GLY A 295 -38.50 4.55 16.11
N LYS A 296 -38.38 5.73 15.50
CA LYS A 296 -37.73 5.96 14.19
C LYS A 296 -36.58 4.96 14.04
N GLY A 297 -36.77 3.94 13.20
CA GLY A 297 -35.74 2.93 13.00
C GLY A 297 -34.45 3.65 12.67
N LYS A 298 -33.43 3.51 13.53
CA LYS A 298 -32.08 3.98 13.20
C LYS A 298 -31.78 3.34 11.85
N LYS A 299 -31.72 4.14 10.78
CA LYS A 299 -31.15 3.67 9.50
C LYS A 299 -29.87 2.95 9.87
N GLY A 300 -29.77 1.67 9.50
CA GLY A 300 -28.58 0.87 9.75
C GLY A 300 -27.34 1.68 9.37
N GLU A 301 -26.34 1.67 10.23
CA GLU A 301 -25.11 2.38 9.95
C GLU A 301 -24.49 1.87 8.65
N ASN A 302 -24.23 2.76 7.69
CA ASN A 302 -23.56 2.37 6.46
C ASN A 302 -22.06 2.16 6.74
N ILE A 303 -21.69 0.93 7.11
CA ILE A 303 -20.31 0.54 7.44
C ILE A 303 -19.34 0.69 6.25
N TRP A 304 -19.88 0.77 5.03
CA TRP A 304 -19.16 0.95 3.76
C TRP A 304 -19.07 2.41 3.31
N ASN A 305 -19.37 3.35 4.22
CA ASN A 305 -19.14 4.76 3.97
C ASN A 305 -17.70 5.14 4.31
N PHE A 306 -16.90 5.34 3.27
CA PHE A 306 -15.47 5.62 3.35
C PHE A 306 -15.23 7.13 3.31
N GLN A 307 -14.92 7.75 4.44
CA GLN A 307 -14.69 9.20 4.51
C GLN A 307 -13.22 9.54 4.25
N PRO A 308 -12.91 10.63 3.53
CA PRO A 308 -11.54 11.15 3.44
C PRO A 308 -10.93 11.37 4.83
N GLY A 309 -9.65 11.03 5.00
CA GLY A 309 -8.95 11.13 6.28
C GLY A 309 -9.38 10.12 7.34
N SER A 310 -10.04 9.03 6.93
CA SER A 310 -10.42 7.92 7.82
C SER A 310 -9.80 6.60 7.38
N LEU A 311 -9.69 5.68 8.33
CA LEU A 311 -9.18 4.33 8.11
C LEU A 311 -10.26 3.30 8.43
N THR A 312 -10.53 2.40 7.48
CA THR A 312 -11.27 1.16 7.72
C THR A 312 -10.28 0.00 7.77
N ILE A 313 -10.27 -0.74 8.87
CA ILE A 313 -9.53 -1.99 9.04
C ILE A 313 -10.52 -3.13 8.88
N VAL A 314 -10.25 -4.09 8.00
CA VAL A 314 -10.98 -5.35 7.92
C VAL A 314 -10.12 -6.39 8.62
N ASP A 315 -10.54 -6.77 9.82
CA ASP A 315 -9.85 -7.74 10.67
C ASP A 315 -10.67 -9.03 10.72
N LEU A 316 -10.19 -10.04 10.00
CA LEU A 316 -10.84 -11.35 9.90
C LEU A 316 -10.21 -12.39 10.83
N SER A 317 -9.46 -11.96 11.85
CA SER A 317 -8.90 -12.83 12.88
C SER A 317 -10.02 -13.46 13.72
N CYS A 318 -10.49 -14.62 13.27
CA CYS A 318 -11.67 -15.29 13.78
C CYS A 318 -11.43 -16.80 13.83
N PRO A 319 -11.80 -17.51 14.91
CA PRO A 319 -11.67 -18.96 14.99
C PRO A 319 -12.43 -19.74 13.91
N PHE A 320 -13.41 -19.10 13.28
CA PHE A 320 -14.32 -19.69 12.30
C PHE A 320 -14.10 -19.17 10.87
N VAL A 321 -13.05 -18.38 10.64
CA VAL A 321 -12.69 -17.90 9.31
C VAL A 321 -11.31 -18.45 9.01
N GLU A 322 -11.24 -19.32 8.01
CA GLU A 322 -9.97 -19.86 7.54
C GLU A 322 -9.26 -18.89 6.58
N GLU A 323 -8.01 -19.20 6.25
CA GLU A 323 -7.16 -18.38 5.40
C GLU A 323 -7.78 -18.12 4.01
N ASN A 324 -8.32 -19.17 3.38
CA ASN A 324 -8.94 -19.10 2.05
C ASN A 324 -10.24 -18.26 2.08
N ASP A 325 -11.02 -18.38 3.17
CA ASP A 325 -12.24 -17.59 3.38
C ASP A 325 -11.88 -16.12 3.59
N ALA A 326 -10.85 -15.82 4.37
CA ALA A 326 -10.36 -14.47 4.58
C ALA A 326 -9.92 -13.83 3.26
N CYS A 327 -9.19 -14.55 2.40
CA CYS A 327 -8.80 -14.08 1.08
C CYS A 327 -10.00 -13.75 0.18
N SER A 328 -11.02 -14.60 0.16
CA SER A 328 -12.26 -14.37 -0.59
C SER A 328 -13.01 -13.14 -0.09
N LEU A 329 -13.18 -13.03 1.23
CA LEU A 329 -13.83 -11.90 1.87
C LEU A 329 -13.05 -10.59 1.66
N PHE A 330 -11.73 -10.62 1.72
CA PHE A 330 -10.87 -9.48 1.40
C PHE A 330 -11.02 -9.03 -0.05
N ASN A 331 -11.12 -9.96 -1.01
CA ASN A 331 -11.33 -9.60 -2.41
C ASN A 331 -12.67 -8.87 -2.62
N ILE A 332 -13.71 -9.28 -1.89
CA ILE A 332 -15.02 -8.61 -1.88
C ILE A 332 -14.91 -7.23 -1.25
N CYS A 333 -14.29 -7.13 -0.06
CA CYS A 333 -14.09 -5.85 0.63
C CYS A 333 -13.31 -4.85 -0.23
N LEU A 334 -12.25 -5.33 -0.90
CA LEU A 334 -11.44 -4.55 -1.81
C LEU A 334 -12.25 -4.10 -3.03
N SER A 335 -13.07 -4.98 -3.60
CA SER A 335 -13.95 -4.62 -4.72
C SER A 335 -14.97 -3.55 -4.32
N ILE A 336 -15.66 -3.71 -3.17
CA ILE A 336 -16.60 -2.71 -2.63
C ILE A 336 -15.90 -1.39 -2.36
N PHE A 337 -14.70 -1.44 -1.76
CA PHE A 337 -13.88 -0.26 -1.55
C PHE A 337 -13.66 0.40 -2.89
N MET A 338 -13.11 -0.31 -3.89
CA MET A 338 -12.75 0.17 -5.24
C MET A 338 -13.90 0.75 -6.08
N GLU A 339 -15.16 0.39 -5.82
CA GLU A 339 -16.32 0.93 -6.55
C GLU A 339 -16.51 2.45 -6.43
N ARG A 340 -16.15 3.06 -5.30
CA ARG A 340 -16.33 4.50 -5.05
C ARG A 340 -15.09 5.36 -5.35
N ARG A 341 -14.23 4.92 -6.28
CA ARG A 341 -12.91 5.55 -6.56
C ARG A 341 -12.95 7.00 -7.03
N ASN A 342 -14.11 7.43 -7.50
CA ASN A 342 -14.42 8.77 -7.95
C ASN A 342 -14.69 9.76 -6.78
N GLU A 343 -14.77 9.28 -5.54
CA GLU A 343 -14.97 10.13 -4.34
C GLU A 343 -13.65 10.67 -3.73
N GLY A 344 -12.49 10.25 -4.25
CA GLY A 344 -11.18 10.73 -3.78
C GLY A 344 -10.07 9.69 -3.93
N GLY A 345 -8.84 10.11 -3.64
CA GLY A 345 -7.67 9.23 -3.67
C GLY A 345 -7.69 8.18 -2.55
N ARG A 346 -7.02 7.05 -2.79
CA ARG A 346 -7.14 5.87 -1.92
C ARG A 346 -5.82 5.28 -1.53
N VAL A 347 -5.79 4.64 -0.37
CA VAL A 347 -4.70 3.80 0.08
C VAL A 347 -5.23 2.45 0.56
N VAL A 348 -4.72 1.37 -0.03
CA VAL A 348 -4.97 0.00 0.38
C VAL A 348 -3.70 -0.54 1.02
N ALA A 349 -3.80 -1.04 2.23
CA ALA A 349 -2.71 -1.59 3.00
C ALA A 349 -2.99 -3.04 3.36
N LEU A 350 -1.99 -3.91 3.17
CA LEU A 350 -2.02 -5.29 3.64
C LEU A 350 -1.01 -5.41 4.77
N ASP A 351 -1.50 -5.76 5.95
CA ASP A 351 -0.65 -5.96 7.12
C ASP A 351 -0.42 -7.46 7.34
N GLU A 352 0.81 -7.83 7.68
CA GLU A 352 1.25 -9.21 7.84
C GLU A 352 0.84 -10.14 6.67
N ALA A 353 0.95 -9.66 5.42
CA ALA A 353 0.37 -10.29 4.24
C ALA A 353 0.70 -11.78 4.04
N HIS A 354 1.89 -12.24 4.46
CA HIS A 354 2.25 -13.67 4.50
C HIS A 354 1.32 -14.59 5.31
N LYS A 355 0.50 -14.05 6.22
CA LYS A 355 -0.46 -14.85 7.00
C LYS A 355 -1.66 -15.32 6.18
N PHE A 356 -1.93 -14.69 5.03
CA PHE A 356 -3.09 -15.01 4.19
C PHE A 356 -2.84 -15.08 2.68
N LEU A 357 -1.82 -14.39 2.14
CA LEU A 357 -1.50 -14.44 0.72
C LEU A 357 -0.63 -15.66 0.35
N THR A 358 -1.01 -16.87 0.75
CA THR A 358 -0.26 -18.06 0.33
C THR A 358 -0.42 -18.32 -1.16
N THR A 359 0.70 -18.58 -1.86
CA THR A 359 0.72 -18.87 -3.30
C THR A 359 0.09 -20.21 -3.67
N ASN A 360 -0.17 -21.05 -2.67
CA ASN A 360 -0.64 -22.41 -2.85
C ASN A 360 -2.17 -22.52 -2.82
N SER A 361 -2.89 -21.46 -2.45
CA SER A 361 -4.34 -21.40 -2.47
C SER A 361 -4.84 -20.65 -3.70
N ARG A 362 -5.97 -21.10 -4.26
CA ARG A 362 -6.63 -20.42 -5.38
C ARG A 362 -7.14 -19.04 -4.96
N GLU A 363 -7.70 -18.93 -3.77
CA GLU A 363 -8.24 -17.70 -3.19
C GLU A 363 -7.13 -16.67 -2.94
N GLY A 364 -5.98 -17.11 -2.41
CA GLY A 364 -4.79 -16.28 -2.28
C GLY A 364 -4.23 -15.83 -3.63
N GLY A 365 -4.23 -16.73 -4.63
CA GLY A 365 -3.87 -16.43 -6.01
C GLY A 365 -4.81 -15.40 -6.66
N ASN A 366 -6.11 -15.50 -6.44
CA ASN A 366 -7.11 -14.54 -6.92
C ASN A 366 -6.90 -13.15 -6.30
N LEU A 367 -6.74 -13.08 -4.97
CA LEU A 367 -6.48 -11.82 -4.27
C LEU A 367 -5.16 -11.20 -4.74
N THR A 368 -4.11 -12.00 -4.93
CA THR A 368 -2.84 -11.57 -5.53
C THR A 368 -3.06 -11.02 -6.94
N GLY A 369 -3.83 -11.70 -7.79
CA GLY A 369 -4.19 -11.24 -9.12
C GLY A 369 -4.94 -9.90 -9.12
N THR A 370 -5.90 -9.72 -8.20
CA THR A 370 -6.58 -8.44 -8.00
C THR A 370 -5.60 -7.33 -7.60
N LEU A 371 -4.70 -7.59 -6.66
CA LEU A 371 -3.68 -6.63 -6.22
C LEU A 371 -2.72 -6.26 -7.35
N LEU A 372 -2.25 -7.23 -8.14
CA LEU A 372 -1.41 -6.97 -9.31
C LEU A 372 -2.14 -6.09 -10.34
N SER A 373 -3.44 -6.33 -10.55
CA SER A 373 -4.27 -5.49 -11.42
C SER A 373 -4.38 -4.06 -10.88
N LEU A 374 -4.62 -3.89 -9.58
CA LEU A 374 -4.66 -2.58 -8.93
C LEU A 374 -3.34 -1.83 -9.05
N ILE A 375 -2.20 -2.50 -8.84
CA ILE A 375 -0.87 -1.90 -8.96
C ILE A 375 -0.62 -1.48 -10.41
N ARG A 376 -0.93 -2.33 -11.39
CA ARG A 376 -0.78 -2.00 -12.83
C ARG A 376 -1.65 -0.82 -13.25
N GLN A 377 -2.83 -0.68 -12.67
CA GLN A 377 -3.79 0.39 -12.99
C GLN A 377 -3.76 1.55 -12.00
N GLN A 378 -2.79 1.60 -11.07
CA GLN A 378 -2.79 2.51 -9.92
C GLN A 378 -2.92 3.99 -10.30
N ARG A 379 -2.32 4.40 -11.44
CA ARG A 379 -2.40 5.76 -11.98
C ARG A 379 -3.81 6.13 -12.42
N HIS A 380 -4.53 5.20 -13.06
CA HIS A 380 -5.92 5.41 -13.48
C HIS A 380 -6.91 5.29 -12.32
N LEU A 381 -6.54 4.56 -11.27
CA LEU A 381 -7.38 4.31 -10.09
C LEU A 381 -7.14 5.29 -8.94
N ALA A 382 -6.17 6.21 -9.07
CA ALA A 382 -5.74 7.11 -8.00
C ALA A 382 -5.49 6.39 -6.65
N THR A 383 -4.94 5.17 -6.73
CA THR A 383 -4.85 4.24 -5.59
C THR A 383 -3.39 3.95 -5.25
N ARG A 384 -3.05 4.05 -3.97
CA ARG A 384 -1.76 3.62 -3.43
C ARG A 384 -1.92 2.26 -2.80
N VAL A 385 -0.95 1.38 -2.99
CA VAL A 385 -0.97 0.03 -2.42
C VAL A 385 0.26 -0.16 -1.56
N ILE A 386 0.08 -0.53 -0.29
CA ILE A 386 1.18 -0.80 0.64
C ILE A 386 1.06 -2.24 1.11
N ILE A 387 2.08 -3.05 0.90
CA ILE A 387 2.11 -4.45 1.28
C ILE A 387 3.19 -4.61 2.33
N ALA A 388 2.81 -4.94 3.56
CA ALA A 388 3.74 -5.27 4.64
C ALA A 388 3.73 -6.78 4.90
N THR A 389 4.89 -7.40 4.85
CA THR A 389 5.03 -8.85 5.04
C THR A 389 6.34 -9.18 5.76
N GLN A 390 6.40 -10.28 6.50
CA GLN A 390 7.69 -10.76 7.01
C GLN A 390 8.53 -11.38 5.89
N GLU A 391 7.87 -12.10 4.99
CA GLU A 391 8.49 -12.94 3.99
C GLU A 391 8.46 -12.27 2.61
N PRO A 392 9.60 -11.82 2.05
CA PRO A 392 9.65 -11.27 0.70
C PRO A 392 9.42 -12.34 -0.38
N THR A 393 9.49 -13.62 -0.01
CA THR A 393 9.18 -14.78 -0.88
C THR A 393 7.71 -14.93 -1.19
N LEU A 394 6.83 -14.16 -0.54
CA LEU A 394 5.37 -14.24 -0.67
C LEU A 394 4.88 -14.18 -2.12
N SER A 395 5.36 -13.20 -2.89
CA SER A 395 5.04 -13.08 -4.31
C SER A 395 6.09 -12.23 -5.01
N PRO A 396 6.99 -12.87 -5.79
CA PRO A 396 7.92 -12.18 -6.67
C PRO A 396 7.25 -11.12 -7.55
N ASN A 397 6.08 -11.43 -8.10
CA ASN A 397 5.33 -10.52 -8.96
C ASN A 397 4.88 -9.24 -8.23
N LEU A 398 4.51 -9.33 -6.94
CA LEU A 398 4.16 -8.15 -6.15
C LEU A 398 5.39 -7.29 -5.87
N LEU A 399 6.54 -7.93 -5.58
CA LEU A 399 7.82 -7.26 -5.37
C LEU A 399 8.28 -6.51 -6.63
N ASP A 400 8.19 -7.15 -7.80
CA ASP A 400 8.62 -6.59 -9.10
C ASP A 400 7.79 -5.38 -9.55
N LEU A 401 6.49 -5.38 -9.25
CA LEU A 401 5.60 -4.29 -9.67
C LEU A 401 5.62 -3.09 -8.70
N CYS A 402 6.09 -3.25 -7.47
CA CYS A 402 6.10 -2.16 -6.50
C CYS A 402 7.15 -1.09 -6.87
N ASN A 403 6.76 0.19 -6.82
CA ASN A 403 7.68 1.29 -7.13
C ASN A 403 8.74 1.52 -6.04
N VAL A 404 8.37 1.22 -4.79
CA VAL A 404 9.20 1.40 -3.61
C VAL A 404 9.32 0.06 -2.89
N THR A 405 10.52 -0.37 -2.58
CA THR A 405 10.76 -1.51 -1.70
C THR A 405 11.52 -1.05 -0.46
N ILE A 406 10.94 -1.27 0.71
CA ILE A 406 11.51 -0.91 2.01
C ILE A 406 11.88 -2.19 2.75
N VAL A 407 13.18 -2.40 2.93
CA VAL A 407 13.74 -3.59 3.54
C VAL A 407 14.23 -3.25 4.94
N HIS A 408 13.53 -3.77 5.95
CA HIS A 408 13.96 -3.77 7.34
C HIS A 408 14.88 -4.96 7.63
N ARG A 409 15.46 -4.98 8.83
CA ARG A 409 16.34 -6.05 9.29
C ARG A 409 15.68 -7.43 9.12
N PHE A 410 16.42 -8.38 8.54
CA PHE A 410 16.15 -9.82 8.60
C PHE A 410 17.46 -10.60 8.52
N THR A 411 17.42 -11.91 8.81
CA THR A 411 18.61 -12.78 8.84
C THR A 411 18.54 -13.99 7.92
N SER A 412 17.42 -14.20 7.21
CA SER A 412 17.23 -15.32 6.29
C SER A 412 18.00 -15.15 4.96
N PRO A 413 18.94 -16.04 4.63
CA PRO A 413 19.64 -16.01 3.33
C PRO A 413 18.71 -16.32 2.14
N ALA A 414 17.66 -17.11 2.36
CA ALA A 414 16.67 -17.43 1.34
C ALA A 414 15.89 -16.16 0.94
N TRP A 415 15.47 -15.36 1.91
CA TRP A 415 14.82 -14.07 1.68
C TRP A 415 15.73 -13.08 0.93
N PHE A 416 17.02 -13.06 1.29
CA PHE A 416 18.01 -12.26 0.57
C PHE A 416 18.16 -12.70 -0.89
N THR A 417 18.18 -14.02 -1.14
CA THR A 417 18.31 -14.57 -2.50
C THR A 417 17.15 -14.13 -3.39
N THR A 418 15.92 -14.12 -2.87
CA THR A 418 14.75 -13.59 -3.56
C THR A 418 14.88 -12.09 -3.80
N LEU A 419 15.20 -11.30 -2.78
CA LEU A 419 15.37 -9.84 -2.95
C LEU A 419 16.43 -9.51 -4.01
N ARG A 420 17.54 -10.24 -4.05
CA ARG A 420 18.59 -10.09 -5.06
C ARG A 420 18.10 -10.39 -6.48
N ALA A 421 17.24 -11.39 -6.63
CA ALA A 421 16.72 -11.77 -7.95
C ALA A 421 15.76 -10.71 -8.55
N HIS A 422 15.14 -9.90 -7.70
CA HIS A 422 14.05 -9.00 -8.09
C HIS A 422 14.40 -7.50 -7.98
N LEU A 423 15.41 -7.12 -7.20
CA LEU A 423 15.82 -5.73 -7.05
C LEU A 423 17.14 -5.47 -7.78
N ALA A 424 17.10 -4.61 -8.80
CA ALA A 424 18.28 -4.23 -9.58
C ALA A 424 19.42 -3.69 -8.69
N GLY A 425 19.09 -2.88 -7.67
CA GLY A 425 20.07 -2.39 -6.71
C GLY A 425 20.67 -3.45 -5.80
N ALA A 426 19.93 -4.53 -5.54
CA ALA A 426 20.46 -5.67 -4.79
C ALA A 426 21.35 -6.57 -5.65
N ALA A 427 21.03 -6.74 -6.93
CA ALA A 427 21.85 -7.48 -7.87
C ALA A 427 23.22 -6.82 -8.12
N ASN A 428 23.27 -5.49 -8.17
CA ASN A 428 24.48 -4.74 -8.50
C ASN A 428 25.53 -4.71 -7.38
N ASP A 429 25.10 -4.73 -6.11
CA ASP A 429 25.99 -4.63 -4.93
C ASP A 429 26.77 -5.94 -4.65
N ASP A 430 26.30 -7.09 -5.16
CA ASP A 430 26.91 -8.42 -4.96
C ASP A 430 28.07 -8.73 -5.94
N SER A 431 28.44 -7.76 -6.80
CA SER A 431 29.67 -7.84 -7.61
C SER A 431 30.94 -7.73 -6.76
N LYS A 432 30.82 -7.29 -5.49
CA LYS A 432 31.85 -7.42 -4.46
C LYS A 432 31.75 -8.82 -3.82
N ARG A 433 32.89 -9.50 -3.61
CA ARG A 433 33.01 -10.92 -3.16
C ARG A 433 31.88 -11.38 -2.23
N LYS A 434 31.32 -12.58 -2.50
CA LYS A 434 30.21 -13.28 -1.79
C LYS A 434 30.30 -13.35 -0.25
N TYR A 435 31.45 -13.02 0.34
CA TYR A 435 31.75 -12.98 1.78
C TYR A 435 32.54 -11.72 2.23
N GLY A 436 32.47 -10.62 1.48
CA GLY A 436 33.01 -9.33 1.92
C GLY A 436 32.24 -8.81 3.13
N SER A 437 32.95 -8.20 4.09
CA SER A 437 32.38 -7.64 5.32
C SER A 437 31.37 -6.51 5.09
N ASP A 438 31.30 -5.98 3.86
CA ASP A 438 30.43 -4.86 3.46
C ASP A 438 29.61 -5.19 2.21
N ASN A 439 28.94 -6.35 2.20
CA ASN A 439 27.93 -6.67 1.20
C ASN A 439 26.51 -6.27 1.67
N LEU A 440 25.57 -6.14 0.73
CA LEU A 440 24.17 -5.75 1.03
C LEU A 440 23.54 -6.60 2.15
N PHE A 441 23.79 -7.91 2.16
CA PHE A 441 23.22 -8.79 3.18
C PHE A 441 23.72 -8.43 4.59
N SER A 442 25.03 -8.21 4.76
CA SER A 442 25.61 -7.74 6.02
C SER A 442 25.02 -6.40 6.46
N ARG A 443 24.75 -5.49 5.52
CA ARG A 443 24.09 -4.20 5.80
C ARG A 443 22.65 -4.39 6.29
N ILE A 444 21.88 -5.28 5.67
CA ILE A 444 20.50 -5.63 6.10
C ILE A 444 20.50 -6.21 7.51
N VAL A 445 21.40 -7.16 7.79
CA VAL A 445 21.51 -7.80 9.12
C VAL A 445 21.88 -6.78 10.20
N ALA A 446 22.68 -5.76 9.85
CA ALA A 446 23.16 -4.71 10.75
C ALA A 446 22.17 -3.55 10.97
N LEU A 447 21.03 -3.51 10.29
CA LEU A 447 20.01 -2.47 10.47
C LEU A 447 19.47 -2.49 11.92
N LYS A 448 19.33 -1.32 12.54
CA LYS A 448 18.65 -1.18 13.83
C LYS A 448 17.14 -1.09 13.64
N THR A 449 16.37 -1.35 14.70
CA THR A 449 14.92 -1.12 14.67
C THR A 449 14.62 0.33 14.30
N GLY A 450 13.76 0.53 13.30
CA GLY A 450 13.42 1.84 12.75
C GLY A 450 14.36 2.34 11.64
N GLU A 451 15.38 1.56 11.27
CA GLU A 451 16.19 1.79 10.08
C GLU A 451 15.83 0.79 8.98
N ALA A 452 15.80 1.26 7.75
CA ALA A 452 15.51 0.44 6.58
C ALA A 452 16.40 0.83 5.39
N LEU A 453 16.58 -0.10 4.47
CA LEU A 453 17.08 0.19 3.14
C LEU A 453 15.89 0.43 2.20
N VAL A 454 15.96 1.51 1.43
CA VAL A 454 14.92 1.90 0.48
C VAL A 454 15.45 1.79 -0.94
N PHE A 455 14.78 0.98 -1.73
CA PHE A 455 15.01 0.80 -3.16
C PHE A 455 13.84 1.46 -3.90
N CYS A 456 14.13 2.50 -4.67
CA CYS A 456 13.12 3.19 -5.47
C CYS A 456 13.81 3.87 -6.65
N PRO A 457 13.87 3.23 -7.83
CA PRO A 457 14.65 3.76 -8.95
C PRO A 457 14.25 5.17 -9.39
N SER A 458 12.95 5.46 -9.40
CA SER A 458 12.42 6.77 -9.75
C SER A 458 12.45 7.80 -8.62
N ALA A 459 13.00 7.46 -7.43
CA ALA A 459 13.14 8.42 -6.34
C ALA A 459 14.14 9.51 -6.71
N ILE A 460 13.87 10.72 -6.25
CA ILE A 460 14.66 11.89 -6.60
C ILE A 460 15.26 12.50 -5.33
N LEU A 461 16.50 12.13 -5.04
CA LEU A 461 17.13 12.49 -3.77
C LEU A 461 18.36 13.40 -3.90
N ASP A 462 18.94 13.48 -5.10
CA ASP A 462 20.18 14.23 -5.37
C ASP A 462 19.96 15.29 -6.46
N ILE A 463 20.65 16.42 -6.30
CA ILE A 463 20.77 17.45 -7.32
C ILE A 463 22.21 17.40 -7.86
N VAL A 464 22.37 17.45 -9.18
CA VAL A 464 23.65 17.48 -9.88
C VAL A 464 23.82 18.85 -10.52
N SER A 465 24.97 19.47 -10.30
CA SER A 465 25.43 20.64 -11.07
C SER A 465 26.14 20.16 -12.33
N ASP A 466 25.86 20.82 -13.45
CA ASP A 466 26.52 20.57 -14.73
C ASP A 466 27.96 21.13 -14.72
N GLU A 467 28.85 20.49 -13.97
CA GLU A 467 30.30 20.70 -14.07
C GLU A 467 30.92 19.45 -14.69
N GLY A 468 30.95 19.41 -16.02
CA GLY A 468 31.41 18.23 -16.75
C GLY A 468 32.06 18.54 -18.09
N SER A 469 33.17 19.29 -18.11
CA SER A 469 34.25 19.09 -19.10
C SER A 469 35.46 20.00 -18.83
N GLU A 470 36.65 19.38 -18.84
CA GLU A 470 38.01 19.95 -18.84
C GLU A 470 38.74 20.01 -17.49
N GLU A 471 39.55 18.96 -17.24
CA GLU A 471 40.83 19.12 -16.56
C GLU A 471 41.65 20.21 -17.29
N GLY A 472 41.75 21.40 -16.69
CA GLY A 472 42.50 22.50 -17.25
C GLY A 472 42.69 23.65 -16.25
N THR A 473 43.75 23.55 -15.45
CA THR A 473 44.48 24.62 -14.75
C THR A 473 43.72 25.88 -14.29
N SER A 474 43.69 26.04 -12.97
CA SER A 474 43.49 27.26 -12.17
C SER A 474 43.74 28.59 -12.90
N GLN A 475 42.77 29.52 -12.87
CA GLN A 475 43.00 30.89 -12.42
C GLN A 475 41.74 31.47 -11.75
N VAL A 476 41.98 32.04 -10.57
CA VAL A 476 41.04 32.77 -9.73
C VAL A 476 40.67 34.09 -10.38
N GLY A 477 39.38 34.37 -10.51
CA GLY A 477 38.84 35.67 -10.87
C GLY A 477 37.49 35.87 -10.21
N GLU A 478 37.46 36.69 -9.16
CA GLU A 478 36.25 37.13 -8.48
C GLU A 478 35.32 37.83 -9.49
N SER A 479 34.13 37.27 -9.70
CA SER A 479 33.00 38.01 -10.24
C SER A 479 31.73 37.49 -9.59
N GLU A 480 31.01 38.39 -8.94
CA GLU A 480 29.79 38.16 -8.17
C GLU A 480 28.76 37.37 -9.00
N LEU A 481 28.61 36.08 -8.68
CA LEU A 481 27.62 35.22 -9.30
C LEU A 481 26.23 35.57 -8.74
N HIS A 482 25.37 36.13 -9.60
CA HIS A 482 23.93 36.20 -9.33
C HIS A 482 23.39 34.79 -8.99
N GLY A 483 23.12 34.54 -7.71
CA GLY A 483 22.69 33.25 -7.16
C GLY A 483 21.37 32.67 -7.70
N VAL A 484 20.70 33.40 -8.60
CA VAL A 484 19.46 32.96 -9.28
C VAL A 484 19.76 32.26 -10.61
N SER A 485 20.87 32.58 -11.29
CA SER A 485 21.23 31.94 -12.56
C SER A 485 21.84 30.55 -12.38
N ALA A 486 22.54 30.29 -11.26
CA ALA A 486 23.10 28.97 -10.94
C ALA A 486 22.00 27.91 -10.63
N LEU A 487 20.81 28.35 -10.19
CA LEU A 487 19.68 27.47 -9.89
C LEU A 487 18.86 27.10 -11.15
N LYS A 488 19.05 27.79 -12.28
CA LYS A 488 18.38 27.47 -13.56
C LYS A 488 18.94 26.22 -14.25
N ALA A 489 20.11 25.74 -13.86
CA ALA A 489 20.81 24.60 -14.47
C ALA A 489 20.91 23.37 -13.56
N LEU A 490 20.04 23.26 -12.54
CA LEU A 490 20.06 22.11 -11.64
C LEU A 490 19.48 20.87 -12.33
N MET A 491 20.35 19.91 -12.62
CA MET A 491 19.98 18.60 -13.13
C MET A 491 19.55 17.72 -11.97
N VAL A 492 18.26 17.45 -11.91
CA VAL A 492 17.69 16.47 -10.98
C VAL A 492 18.10 15.05 -11.40
N ARG A 493 18.62 14.25 -10.46
CA ARG A 493 19.05 12.87 -10.74
C ARG A 493 18.19 11.85 -10.00
N GLU A 494 17.64 10.89 -10.75
CA GLU A 494 16.96 9.72 -10.20
C GLU A 494 17.92 8.82 -9.41
N LEU A 495 17.38 8.04 -8.48
CA LEU A 495 18.15 7.09 -7.70
C LEU A 495 18.67 5.95 -8.60
N GLY A 496 17.88 5.53 -9.60
CA GLY A 496 18.22 4.47 -10.53
C GLY A 496 18.46 3.13 -9.82
N PRO A 497 19.55 2.40 -10.11
CA PRO A 497 19.83 1.14 -9.44
C PRO A 497 20.36 1.31 -8.00
N ARG A 498 20.49 2.54 -7.49
CA ARG A 498 21.05 2.80 -6.17
C ARG A 498 19.99 2.56 -5.09
N TYR A 499 20.45 2.51 -3.84
CA TYR A 499 19.56 2.42 -2.70
C TYR A 499 20.10 3.26 -1.54
N VAL A 500 19.22 3.60 -0.60
CA VAL A 500 19.56 4.49 0.51
C VAL A 500 19.20 3.85 1.85
N ARG A 501 19.98 4.12 2.88
CA ARG A 501 19.60 3.86 4.27
C ARG A 501 18.78 5.03 4.79
N VAL A 502 17.60 4.73 5.30
CA VAL A 502 16.67 5.71 5.87
C VAL A 502 16.37 5.33 7.31
N ARG A 503 16.45 6.31 8.21
CA ARG A 503 15.84 6.21 9.53
C ARG A 503 14.41 6.70 9.43
N ILE A 504 13.46 5.81 9.66
CA ILE A 504 12.03 6.11 9.61
C ILE A 504 11.69 7.09 10.75
N ARG A 505 10.86 8.08 10.46
CA ARG A 505 10.43 9.05 11.47
C ARG A 505 9.64 8.37 12.58
N LYS A 506 9.55 9.02 13.75
CA LYS A 506 8.62 8.60 14.80
C LYS A 506 7.18 8.77 14.35
N ARG A 507 6.27 7.95 14.90
CA ARG A 507 4.83 8.12 14.74
C ARG A 507 4.34 9.42 15.38
N VAL A 508 3.35 10.02 14.73
CA VAL A 508 2.63 11.20 15.23
C VAL A 508 1.48 10.78 16.13
N THR A 509 0.87 9.65 15.80
CA THR A 509 -0.13 8.95 16.60
C THR A 509 0.55 8.09 17.67
N THR A 510 -0.21 7.66 18.68
CA THR A 510 0.31 6.77 19.72
C THR A 510 0.86 5.49 19.09
N ASP A 511 2.06 5.09 19.49
CA ASP A 511 2.62 3.80 19.13
C ASP A 511 2.38 2.81 20.28
N GLY A 512 1.68 1.70 20.00
CA GLY A 512 1.47 0.62 20.96
C GLY A 512 2.74 -0.13 21.34
N GLY A 513 3.84 0.19 20.67
CA GLY A 513 5.13 -0.49 20.73
C GLY A 513 5.77 -0.52 22.12
N ARG A 514 5.48 -1.57 22.87
CA ARG A 514 6.46 -2.27 23.70
C ARG A 514 6.25 -3.78 23.49
N SER A 515 7.33 -4.50 23.19
CA SER A 515 7.30 -5.96 23.29
C SER A 515 6.91 -6.35 24.71
N ILE A 516 6.05 -7.35 24.86
CA ILE A 516 5.77 -7.94 26.16
C ILE A 516 7.06 -8.63 26.60
N LEU A 517 7.80 -7.99 27.50
CA LEU A 517 9.01 -8.54 28.10
C LEU A 517 8.62 -9.28 29.38
N ALA A 518 9.34 -10.36 29.69
CA ALA A 518 9.07 -11.19 30.86
C ALA A 518 9.04 -10.40 32.19
N GLU A 519 9.77 -9.29 32.28
CA GLU A 519 9.87 -8.46 33.49
C GLU A 519 8.98 -7.21 33.48
N ASN A 520 8.33 -6.85 32.37
CA ASN A 520 7.52 -5.63 32.26
C ASN A 520 6.03 -5.89 32.52
N SER A 521 5.74 -6.63 33.59
CA SER A 521 4.39 -6.80 34.15
C SER A 521 4.29 -6.03 35.48
N LEU A 522 4.33 -4.70 35.43
CA LEU A 522 4.01 -3.84 36.56
C LEU A 522 3.05 -2.74 36.13
#